data_AF-K1RVS6-F1
#
_entry.id   AF-K1RVS6-F1
#
_cell.length_a   1.000
_cell.length_b   1.000
_cell.length_c   1.000
_cell.angle_alpha   90.00
_cell.angle_beta   90.00
_cell.angle_gamma   90.00
#
_symmetry.space_group_name_H-M   'P 1'
#
loop_
_entity.id
_entity.type
_entity.pdbx_description
1 polymer ?
#
loop_
_entity_poly.entity_id
_entity_poly.type
_entity_poly.pdbx_seq_one_letter_code
_entity_poly.pdbx_strand_id
1 'polypeptide(L)'
;MKKVLFGLVLAAVALPLSAQQKPVYLDASKPIEERVEDALSRLTLEEKVKLTHAQSKFSSAGVPRLGIPDVWTDDGPHGIRPDVLWDEWEQAGCTND
;
A
#
# COMPACT_ATOMS: atom_id res chain seq x y z
N MET A 1 15.92 -32.09 38.61
CA MET A 1 14.64 -31.63 38.01
C MET A 1 14.65 -30.13 37.65
N LYS A 2 15.07 -29.21 38.54
CA LYS A 2 15.15 -27.75 38.22
C LYS A 2 16.12 -27.37 37.09
N LYS A 3 17.26 -28.08 36.95
CA LYS A 3 18.25 -27.82 35.88
C LYS A 3 17.77 -28.24 34.48
N VAL A 4 16.86 -29.21 34.40
CA VAL A 4 16.28 -29.70 33.13
C VAL A 4 15.20 -28.73 32.64
N LEU A 5 14.43 -28.13 33.54
CA LEU A 5 13.48 -27.07 33.20
C LEU A 5 14.18 -25.80 32.65
N PHE A 6 15.36 -25.44 33.15
CA PHE A 6 16.07 -24.24 32.70
C PHE A 6 16.65 -24.38 31.28
N GLY A 7 17.07 -25.59 30.88
CA GLY A 7 17.57 -25.86 29.53
C GLY A 7 16.47 -25.84 28.45
N LEU A 8 15.24 -26.25 28.81
CA LEU A 8 14.09 -26.22 27.89
C LEU A 8 13.60 -24.79 27.61
N VAL A 9 13.75 -23.87 28.56
CA VAL A 9 13.38 -22.46 28.37
C VAL A 9 14.39 -21.73 27.47
N LEU A 10 15.68 -22.08 27.51
CA LEU A 10 16.68 -21.49 26.60
C LEU A 10 16.53 -21.98 25.14
N ALA A 11 16.09 -23.21 24.92
CA ALA A 11 15.89 -23.77 23.58
C ALA A 11 14.68 -23.17 22.85
N ALA A 12 13.68 -22.64 23.57
CA ALA A 12 12.50 -22.00 22.99
C ALA A 12 12.77 -20.57 22.45
N VAL A 13 13.89 -19.95 22.80
CA VAL A 13 14.24 -18.58 22.39
C VAL A 13 15.10 -18.55 21.11
N ALA A 14 15.54 -19.71 20.60
CA ALA A 14 16.38 -19.83 19.40
C ALA A 14 15.59 -20.15 18.13
N LEU A 15 14.29 -19.84 18.07
CA LEU A 15 13.61 -19.78 16.78
C LEU A 15 14.25 -18.63 15.99
N PRO A 16 14.78 -18.86 14.77
CA PRO A 16 15.20 -17.76 13.94
C PRO A 16 13.95 -16.92 13.73
N LEU A 17 13.97 -15.72 14.31
CA LEU A 17 13.04 -14.67 13.97
C LEU A 17 13.37 -14.34 12.52
N SER A 18 12.78 -15.08 11.58
CA SER A 18 12.87 -14.76 10.16
C SER A 18 12.31 -13.37 10.03
N ALA A 19 13.20 -12.38 9.97
CA ALA A 19 12.84 -11.02 9.64
C ALA A 19 12.03 -11.14 8.34
N GLN A 20 10.75 -10.79 8.42
CA GLN A 20 9.86 -10.89 7.28
C GLN A 20 10.52 -10.12 6.14
N GLN A 21 11.00 -10.83 5.12
CA GLN A 21 11.72 -10.20 4.03
C GLN A 21 10.79 -9.16 3.42
N LYS A 22 11.29 -7.92 3.36
CA LYS A 22 10.57 -6.81 2.74
C LYS A 22 10.16 -7.23 1.33
N PRO A 23 8.87 -7.19 0.98
CA PRO A 23 8.43 -7.46 -0.38
C PRO A 23 9.19 -6.62 -1.41
N VAL A 24 9.48 -7.21 -2.58
CA VAL A 24 10.26 -6.55 -3.63
C VAL A 24 9.60 -5.24 -4.06
N TYR A 25 8.26 -5.18 -4.17
CA TYR A 25 7.56 -3.95 -4.55
C TYR A 25 7.83 -2.75 -3.63
N LEU A 26 8.15 -3.01 -2.35
CA LEU A 26 8.50 -1.99 -1.36
C LEU A 26 10.01 -1.65 -1.37
N ASP A 27 10.86 -2.43 -2.01
CA ASP A 27 12.30 -2.21 -2.08
C ASP A 27 12.66 -1.22 -3.18
N ALA A 28 12.92 0.03 -2.79
CA ALA A 28 13.29 1.10 -3.71
C ALA A 28 14.66 0.91 -4.40
N SER A 29 15.47 -0.07 -3.97
CA SER A 29 16.75 -0.38 -4.63
C SER A 29 16.59 -1.25 -5.89
N LYS A 30 15.40 -1.82 -6.11
CA LYS A 30 15.09 -2.71 -7.23
C LYS A 30 14.59 -1.96 -8.46
N PRO A 31 14.81 -2.49 -9.67
CA PRO A 31 14.25 -1.93 -10.90
C PRO A 31 12.73 -1.79 -10.80
N ILE A 32 12.18 -0.72 -11.39
CA ILE A 32 10.75 -0.43 -11.30
C ILE A 32 9.88 -1.59 -11.83
N GLU A 33 10.25 -2.20 -12.95
CA GLU A 33 9.51 -3.32 -13.53
C GLU A 33 9.47 -4.54 -12.59
N GLU A 34 10.58 -4.85 -11.90
CA GLU A 34 10.62 -5.93 -10.92
C GLU A 34 9.66 -5.67 -9.75
N ARG A 35 9.57 -4.40 -9.33
CA ARG A 35 8.66 -3.95 -8.26
C ARG A 35 7.20 -4.00 -8.69
N VAL A 36 6.90 -3.60 -9.93
CA VAL A 36 5.55 -3.64 -10.51
C VAL A 36 5.07 -5.07 -10.65
N GLU A 37 5.88 -5.97 -11.20
CA GLU A 37 5.52 -7.38 -11.34
C GLU A 37 5.30 -8.07 -9.99
N ASP A 38 6.15 -7.80 -8.99
CA ASP A 38 5.95 -8.31 -7.63
C ASP A 38 4.64 -7.78 -7.03
N ALA A 39 4.30 -6.49 -7.19
CA ALA A 39 3.03 -5.94 -6.74
C ALA A 39 1.84 -6.60 -7.45
N LEU A 40 1.86 -6.69 -8.79
CA LEU A 40 0.79 -7.27 -9.61
C LEU A 40 0.53 -8.74 -9.28
N SER A 41 1.57 -9.50 -8.92
CA SER A 41 1.46 -10.89 -8.51
C SER A 41 0.76 -11.08 -7.15
N ARG A 42 0.78 -10.05 -6.29
CA ARG A 42 0.20 -10.06 -4.93
C ARG A 42 -1.24 -9.57 -4.88
N LEU A 43 -1.72 -8.94 -5.96
CA LEU A 43 -3.08 -8.45 -6.08
C LEU A 43 -4.06 -9.59 -6.34
N THR A 44 -5.20 -9.55 -5.64
CA THR A 44 -6.36 -10.34 -6.03
C THR A 44 -6.96 -9.80 -7.33
N LEU A 45 -7.83 -10.59 -7.98
CA LEU A 45 -8.56 -10.11 -9.15
C LEU A 45 -9.42 -8.88 -8.82
N GLU A 46 -10.07 -8.88 -7.66
CA GLU A 46 -10.90 -7.75 -7.21
C GLU A 46 -10.07 -6.48 -7.03
N GLU A 47 -8.88 -6.59 -6.42
CA GLU A 47 -7.97 -5.45 -6.23
C GLU A 47 -7.46 -4.93 -7.58
N LYS A 48 -7.19 -5.81 -8.56
CA LYS A 48 -6.85 -5.40 -9.94
C LYS A 48 -7.98 -4.62 -10.59
N VAL A 49 -9.23 -5.09 -10.46
CA VAL A 49 -10.39 -4.40 -11.02
C VAL A 49 -10.53 -3.01 -10.39
N LYS A 50 -10.44 -2.90 -9.05
CA LYS A 50 -10.55 -1.62 -8.32
C LYS A 50 -9.55 -0.56 -8.78
N LEU A 51 -8.31 -0.96 -9.10
CA LEU A 51 -7.27 -0.06 -9.60
C LEU A 51 -7.55 0.49 -11.02
N THR A 52 -8.52 -0.08 -11.75
CA THR A 52 -8.77 0.25 -13.17
C THR A 52 -10.04 1.07 -13.40
N HIS A 53 -10.75 1.46 -12.34
CA HIS A 53 -11.94 2.29 -12.45
C HIS A 53 -11.94 3.41 -11.40
N ALA A 54 -12.75 4.43 -11.65
CA ALA A 54 -12.95 5.51 -10.69
C ALA A 54 -13.70 4.98 -9.45
N GLN A 55 -13.35 5.51 -8.28
CA GLN A 55 -14.10 5.30 -7.02
C GLN A 55 -14.84 6.56 -6.56
N SER A 56 -14.45 7.73 -7.07
CA SER A 56 -15.07 9.03 -6.86
C SER A 56 -14.61 10.00 -7.96
N LYS A 57 -14.89 11.28 -7.80
CA LYS A 57 -14.45 12.35 -8.70
C LYS A 57 -12.93 12.38 -8.72
N PHE A 58 -12.40 12.19 -9.93
CA PHE A 58 -10.98 12.25 -10.21
C PHE A 58 -10.10 11.31 -9.36
N SER A 59 -10.65 10.23 -8.79
CA SER A 59 -9.87 9.28 -8.00
C SER A 59 -10.12 7.82 -8.35
N SER A 60 -9.08 7.01 -8.24
CA SER A 60 -9.14 5.54 -8.30
C SER A 60 -8.68 4.93 -6.98
N ALA A 61 -9.25 3.76 -6.68
CA ALA A 61 -9.00 3.04 -5.44
C ALA A 61 -7.57 2.50 -5.38
N GLY A 62 -6.94 2.65 -4.22
CA GLY A 62 -5.71 1.95 -3.88
C GLY A 62 -5.95 0.53 -3.40
N VAL A 63 -4.92 -0.03 -2.74
CA VAL A 63 -4.97 -1.37 -2.12
C VAL A 63 -4.40 -1.27 -0.71
N PRO A 64 -5.23 -0.93 0.30
CA PRO A 64 -4.77 -0.68 1.68
C PRO A 64 -3.99 -1.85 2.30
N ARG A 65 -4.39 -3.10 1.99
CA ARG A 65 -3.70 -4.32 2.44
C ARG A 65 -2.23 -4.39 1.99
N LEU A 66 -1.93 -3.82 0.82
CA LEU A 66 -0.59 -3.73 0.26
C LEU A 66 0.06 -2.35 0.47
N GLY A 67 -0.61 -1.44 1.18
CA GLY A 67 -0.12 -0.06 1.35
C GLY A 67 -0.04 0.75 0.06
N ILE A 68 -0.80 0.37 -0.98
CA ILE A 68 -0.92 1.15 -2.21
C ILE A 68 -2.00 2.22 -1.95
N PRO A 69 -1.68 3.52 -2.04
CA PRO A 69 -2.63 4.59 -1.77
C PRO A 69 -3.63 4.75 -2.91
N ASP A 70 -4.73 5.44 -2.62
CA ASP A 70 -5.62 5.96 -3.66
C ASP A 70 -4.87 6.93 -4.57
N VAL A 71 -5.22 6.93 -5.85
CA VAL A 71 -4.67 7.88 -6.82
C VAL A 71 -5.71 8.96 -7.06
N TRP A 72 -5.30 10.20 -6.87
CA TRP A 72 -6.09 11.39 -7.16
C TRP A 72 -5.49 12.10 -8.36
N THR A 73 -6.36 12.61 -9.22
CA THR A 73 -6.02 13.34 -10.43
C THR A 73 -6.72 14.68 -10.39
N ASP A 74 -6.19 15.66 -11.10
CA ASP A 74 -6.89 16.94 -11.28
C ASP A 74 -6.67 17.45 -12.70
N ASP A 75 -7.67 18.15 -13.22
CA ASP A 75 -7.65 18.75 -14.54
C ASP A 75 -6.83 20.04 -14.51
N GLY A 76 -5.79 20.11 -15.35
CA GLY A 76 -4.79 21.19 -15.30
C GLY A 76 -4.59 22.08 -16.55
N PRO A 77 -5.55 22.28 -17.49
CA PRO A 77 -5.23 23.03 -18.71
C PRO A 77 -4.91 24.52 -18.49
N HIS A 78 -5.36 25.12 -17.38
CA HIS A 78 -5.13 26.54 -17.04
C HIS A 78 -4.78 26.78 -15.55
N GLY A 79 -4.16 25.81 -14.90
CA GLY A 79 -3.93 25.78 -13.44
C GLY A 79 -4.55 24.54 -12.82
N ILE A 80 -4.07 24.14 -11.63
CA ILE A 80 -4.61 23.00 -10.88
C ILE A 80 -6.00 23.42 -10.36
N ARG A 81 -7.04 22.65 -10.68
CA ARG A 81 -8.37 22.91 -10.14
C ARG A 81 -8.36 22.61 -8.62
N PRO A 82 -9.23 23.25 -7.81
CA PRO A 82 -9.36 22.87 -6.42
C PRO A 82 -10.02 21.50 -6.27
N ASP A 83 -9.54 20.73 -5.28
CA ASP A 83 -10.19 19.51 -4.82
C ASP A 83 -11.68 19.73 -4.57
N VAL A 84 -12.49 18.72 -4.88
CA VAL A 84 -13.92 18.70 -4.61
C VAL A 84 -14.28 17.69 -3.54
N LEU A 85 -15.43 17.88 -2.90
CA LEU A 85 -16.00 16.90 -1.99
C LEU A 85 -16.23 15.56 -2.69
N TRP A 86 -16.15 14.46 -1.92
CA TRP A 86 -16.19 13.09 -2.43
C TRP A 86 -17.42 12.79 -3.31
N ASP A 87 -18.61 13.19 -2.87
CA ASP A 87 -19.87 12.94 -3.60
C ASP A 87 -20.46 14.21 -4.23
N GLU A 88 -19.84 15.39 -4.03
CA GLU A 88 -20.40 16.70 -4.40
C GLU A 88 -19.44 17.53 -5.26
N TRP A 89 -19.96 18.42 -6.10
CA TRP A 89 -19.11 19.21 -7.01
C TRP A 89 -18.63 20.52 -6.39
N GLU A 90 -18.98 20.74 -5.12
CA GLU A 90 -18.50 21.84 -4.31
C GLU A 90 -17.02 21.63 -3.94
N GLN A 91 -16.29 22.74 -3.81
CA GLN A 91 -14.87 22.70 -3.46
C GLN A 91 -14.68 22.20 -2.04
N ALA A 92 -13.67 21.36 -1.82
CA ALA A 92 -13.32 20.83 -0.50
C ALA A 92 -12.71 21.89 0.42
N GLY A 93 -12.31 23.05 -0.13
CA GLY A 93 -11.74 24.15 0.65
C GLY A 93 -10.36 23.85 1.24
N CYS A 94 -9.63 22.88 0.67
CA CYS A 94 -8.26 22.56 1.05
C CYS A 94 -7.38 23.83 0.93
N THR A 95 -6.46 24.00 1.89
CA THR A 95 -5.50 25.13 1.92
C THR A 95 -4.05 24.66 1.90
N ASN A 96 -3.85 23.41 1.48
CA ASN A 96 -2.59 22.67 1.57
C ASN A 96 -2.26 21.97 0.25
N ASP A 97 -2.71 22.56 -0.85
CA ASP A 97 -2.35 22.21 -2.22
C ASP A 97 -0.83 22.34 -2.48
#